data_AF-A0A8I1B136-F1
#
_entry.id   AF-A0A8I1B136-F1
#
_cell.length_a   1.000
_cell.length_b   1.000
_cell.length_c   1.000
_cell.angle_alpha   90.00
_cell.angle_beta   90.00
_cell.angle_gamma   90.00
#
_symmetry.space_group_name_H-M   'P 1'
#
loop_
_entity.id
_entity.type
_entity.pdbx_description
1 polymer ?
#
loop_
_entity_poly.entity_id
_entity_poly.type
_entity_poly.pdbx_seq_one_letter_code
_entity_poly.pdbx_strand_id
1 'polypeptide(L)'
;APPEWERLYPHDLQKRARARQVQAWLRSDLMPIREERSTDVVFAAAKKPPLSEAGKKSADKLFATAGVLLSHGGQNLFGEWSIADTDLALMLNRLVLNGDEVPAALVDYATFQWQRAS
;
A
#
# COMPACT_ATOMS: atom_id res chain seq x y z
N ALA A 1 -32.81 8.52 4.45
CA ALA A 1 -32.30 7.28 3.86
C ALA A 1 -30.81 7.18 4.14
N PRO A 2 -30.21 5.98 4.26
CA PRO A 2 -28.75 5.87 4.24
C PRO A 2 -28.20 6.44 2.91
N PRO A 3 -26.99 7.00 2.91
CA PRO A 3 -26.40 7.57 1.69
C PRO A 3 -26.19 6.51 0.60
N GLU A 4 -26.38 6.91 -0.66
CA GLU A 4 -26.24 6.07 -1.86
C GLU A 4 -24.80 5.96 -2.39
N TRP A 5 -23.83 6.57 -1.70
CA TRP A 5 -22.42 6.54 -2.12
C TRP A 5 -21.82 5.14 -1.96
N GLU A 6 -20.87 4.81 -2.84
CA GLU A 6 -20.14 3.56 -2.78
C GLU A 6 -19.37 3.39 -1.46
N ARG A 7 -19.40 2.18 -0.90
CA ARG A 7 -18.72 1.89 0.37
C ARG A 7 -17.21 1.81 0.19
N LEU A 8 -16.48 2.44 1.10
CA LEU A 8 -15.01 2.41 1.09
C LEU A 8 -14.41 1.26 1.90
N TYR A 9 -15.23 0.56 2.69
CA TYR A 9 -14.80 -0.58 3.49
C TYR A 9 -15.56 -1.85 3.08
N PRO A 10 -14.94 -3.03 3.26
CA PRO A 10 -15.63 -4.31 3.07
C PRO A 10 -16.91 -4.41 3.91
N HIS A 11 -17.93 -5.05 3.32
CA HIS A 11 -19.18 -5.34 4.03
C HIS A 11 -18.96 -6.37 5.13
N ASP A 12 -18.21 -7.43 4.81
CA ASP A 12 -17.85 -8.49 5.74
C ASP A 12 -17.09 -7.93 6.95
N LEU A 13 -17.48 -8.41 8.14
CA LEU A 13 -16.99 -7.89 9.41
C LEU A 13 -15.49 -8.13 9.59
N GLN A 14 -15.01 -9.31 9.21
CA GLN A 14 -13.61 -9.69 9.40
C GLN A 14 -12.70 -8.97 8.40
N LYS A 15 -13.11 -8.89 7.13
CA LYS A 15 -12.41 -8.10 6.11
C LYS A 15 -12.36 -6.63 6.48
N ARG A 16 -13.43 -6.06 7.05
CA ARG A 16 -13.43 -4.68 7.54
C ARG A 16 -12.47 -4.47 8.72
N ALA A 17 -12.41 -5.42 9.66
CA ALA A 17 -11.44 -5.36 10.73
C ALA A 17 -10.00 -5.43 10.20
N ARG A 18 -9.74 -6.30 9.20
CA ARG A 18 -8.44 -6.41 8.55
C ARG A 18 -8.06 -5.14 7.78
N ALA A 19 -8.99 -4.52 7.07
CA ALA A 19 -8.77 -3.23 6.41
C ALA A 19 -8.32 -2.15 7.41
N ARG A 20 -8.99 -2.05 8.56
CA ARG A 20 -8.60 -1.13 9.64
C ARG A 20 -7.22 -1.46 10.21
N GLN A 21 -6.91 -2.74 10.38
CA GLN A 21 -5.58 -3.17 10.83
C GLN A 21 -4.49 -2.68 9.85
N VAL A 22 -4.68 -2.90 8.55
CA VAL A 22 -3.75 -2.43 7.50
C VAL A 22 -3.58 -0.91 7.58
N GLN A 23 -4.68 -0.17 7.64
CA GLN A 23 -4.65 1.28 7.71
C GLN A 23 -3.95 1.83 8.96
N ALA A 24 -4.20 1.23 10.12
CA ALA A 24 -3.54 1.63 11.37
C ALA A 24 -2.04 1.33 11.28
N TRP A 25 -1.68 0.13 10.84
CA TRP A 25 -0.29 -0.29 10.66
C TRP A 25 0.49 0.65 9.73
N LEU A 26 -0.04 0.98 8.54
CA LEU A 26 0.62 1.88 7.60
C LEU A 26 0.82 3.30 8.14
N ARG A 27 0.00 3.75 9.10
CA ARG A 27 0.07 5.09 9.71
C ARG A 27 1.00 5.15 10.92
N SER A 28 1.21 4.05 11.62
CA SER A 28 1.99 4.01 12.88
C SER A 28 3.30 3.22 12.80
N ASP A 29 3.55 2.51 11.70
CA ASP A 29 4.76 1.75 11.46
C ASP A 29 5.47 2.24 10.18
N LEU A 30 6.54 1.55 9.78
CA LEU A 30 7.29 1.78 8.53
C LEU A 30 7.86 3.20 8.43
N MET A 31 8.17 3.82 9.57
CA MET A 31 8.68 5.19 9.61
C MET A 31 9.93 5.39 8.73
N PRO A 32 10.91 4.47 8.68
CA PRO A 32 12.06 4.62 7.78
C PRO A 32 11.67 4.78 6.30
N ILE A 33 10.68 4.02 5.81
CA ILE A 33 10.18 4.20 4.43
C ILE A 33 9.54 5.58 4.29
N ARG A 34 8.73 6.00 5.27
CA ARG A 34 8.01 7.28 5.21
C ARG A 34 8.95 8.50 5.22
N GLU A 35 10.10 8.40 5.89
CA GLU A 35 11.14 9.43 5.91
C GLU A 35 12.02 9.38 4.65
N GLU A 36 12.56 8.21 4.34
CA GLU A 36 13.52 8.03 3.25
C GLU A 36 12.86 8.05 1.85
N ARG A 37 11.55 7.81 1.80
CA ARG A 37 10.69 7.86 0.62
C ARG A 37 9.43 8.67 0.91
N SER A 38 9.63 9.97 1.20
CA SER A 38 8.54 10.93 1.33
C SER A 38 7.61 10.91 0.11
N THR A 39 6.41 11.48 0.24
CA THR A 39 5.45 11.55 -0.87
C THR A 39 5.93 12.40 -2.04
N ASP A 40 7.01 13.17 -1.88
CA ASP A 40 7.66 13.89 -2.98
C ASP A 40 8.19 12.93 -4.05
N VAL A 41 8.57 11.71 -3.66
CA VAL A 41 8.93 10.66 -4.62
C VAL A 41 7.75 10.33 -5.53
N VAL A 42 6.56 10.24 -4.95
CA VAL A 42 5.33 9.82 -5.64
C VAL A 42 4.75 10.95 -6.49
N PHE A 43 4.67 12.17 -5.93
CA PHE A 43 3.93 13.27 -6.56
C PHE A 43 4.82 14.35 -7.19
N ALA A 44 6.09 14.43 -6.80
CA ALA A 44 7.05 15.42 -7.32
C ALA A 44 8.24 14.77 -8.05
N ALA A 45 8.17 13.45 -8.31
CA ALA A 45 9.22 12.66 -8.95
C ALA A 45 10.62 12.83 -8.31
N ALA A 46 10.68 13.15 -7.02
CA ALA A 46 11.94 13.29 -6.31
C ALA A 46 12.69 11.96 -6.29
N LYS A 47 14.00 11.99 -6.51
CA LYS A 47 14.86 10.80 -6.39
C LYS A 47 15.59 10.83 -5.05
N LYS A 48 15.55 9.70 -4.35
CA LYS A 48 16.17 9.52 -3.04
C LYS A 48 17.32 8.51 -3.14
N PRO A 49 18.37 8.64 -2.31
CA PRO A 49 19.49 7.70 -2.30
C PRO A 49 19.05 6.29 -1.90
N PRO A 50 19.94 5.28 -2.03
CA PRO A 50 19.67 3.93 -1.56
C PRO A 50 19.17 3.91 -0.10
N LEU A 51 18.27 2.98 0.21
CA LEU A 51 17.72 2.82 1.55
C LEU A 51 18.81 2.52 2.58
N SER A 52 18.66 3.10 3.76
CA SER A 52 19.40 2.70 4.96
C SER A 52 19.09 1.25 5.35
N GLU A 53 19.84 0.66 6.28
CA GLU A 53 19.51 -0.66 6.81
C GLU A 53 18.13 -0.71 7.47
N ALA A 54 17.72 0.38 8.13
CA ALA A 54 16.39 0.49 8.74
C ALA A 54 15.29 0.60 7.67
N GLY A 55 15.58 1.33 6.59
CA GLY A 55 14.74 1.42 5.39
C GLY A 55 14.53 0.06 4.74
N LYS A 56 15.61 -0.69 4.51
CA LYS A 56 15.57 -2.06 3.95
C LYS A 56 14.75 -3.01 4.82
N LYS A 57 15.01 -3.06 6.13
CA LYS A 57 14.22 -3.88 7.07
C LYS A 57 12.73 -3.52 7.07
N SER A 58 12.41 -2.23 6.95
CA SER A 58 11.02 -1.78 6.85
C SER A 58 10.39 -2.20 5.51
N ALA A 59 11.13 -2.10 4.41
CA ALA A 59 10.68 -2.54 3.09
C ALA A 59 10.44 -4.07 3.08
N ASP A 60 11.35 -4.87 3.63
CA ASP A 60 11.17 -6.32 3.76
C ASP A 60 9.90 -6.66 4.55
N LYS A 61 9.66 -5.96 5.66
CA LYS A 61 8.43 -6.11 6.45
C LYS A 61 7.17 -5.75 5.65
N LEU A 62 7.22 -4.65 4.90
CA LEU A 62 6.14 -4.23 4.00
C LEU A 62 5.86 -5.32 2.97
N PHE A 63 6.89 -5.83 2.29
CA PHE A 63 6.76 -6.84 1.25
C PHE A 63 6.23 -8.16 1.79
N ALA A 64 6.76 -8.65 2.90
CA ALA A 64 6.27 -9.87 3.54
C ALA A 64 4.80 -9.76 3.93
N THR A 65 4.41 -8.63 4.54
CA THR A 65 3.03 -8.43 5.00
C THR A 65 2.07 -8.26 3.80
N ALA A 66 2.44 -7.44 2.81
CA ALA A 66 1.65 -7.24 1.60
C ALA A 66 1.51 -8.54 0.79
N GLY A 67 2.59 -9.32 0.67
CA GLY A 67 2.58 -10.62 0.01
C GLY A 67 1.62 -11.61 0.66
N VAL A 68 1.54 -11.65 1.99
CA VAL A 68 0.54 -12.47 2.69
C VAL A 68 -0.88 -11.97 2.43
N LEU A 69 -1.11 -10.66 2.49
CA LEU A 69 -2.42 -10.06 2.26
C LEU A 69 -2.94 -10.30 0.83
N LEU A 70 -2.04 -10.41 -0.16
CA LEU A 70 -2.34 -10.60 -1.57
C LEU A 70 -2.11 -12.06 -2.04
N SER A 71 -1.84 -12.98 -1.12
CA SER A 71 -1.57 -14.39 -1.43
C SER A 71 -2.74 -15.12 -2.12
N HIS A 72 -3.95 -14.58 -2.05
CA HIS A 72 -5.13 -15.07 -2.75
C HIS A 72 -5.11 -14.78 -4.26
N GLY A 73 -4.17 -13.95 -4.75
CA GLY A 73 -3.98 -13.67 -6.18
C GLY A 73 -5.00 -12.70 -6.80
N GLY A 74 -5.91 -12.14 -6.01
CA GLY A 74 -6.88 -11.15 -6.46
C GLY A 74 -6.28 -9.75 -6.64
N GLN A 75 -6.99 -8.90 -7.39
CA GLN A 75 -6.55 -7.54 -7.70
C GLN A 75 -6.67 -6.54 -6.52
N ASN A 76 -7.61 -6.78 -5.61
CA ASN A 76 -7.83 -5.96 -4.40
C ASN A 76 -7.64 -6.82 -3.15
N LEU A 77 -7.28 -6.20 -2.03
CA LEU A 77 -7.00 -6.84 -0.74
C LEU A 77 -8.15 -7.74 -0.25
N PHE A 78 -9.40 -7.33 -0.49
CA PHE A 78 -10.57 -7.95 0.15
C PHE A 78 -11.68 -8.37 -0.83
N GLY A 79 -11.34 -8.57 -2.10
CA GLY A 79 -12.26 -8.89 -3.19
C GLY A 79 -12.64 -7.63 -3.96
N GLU A 80 -13.65 -6.92 -3.48
CA GLU A 80 -13.96 -5.56 -3.97
C GLU A 80 -12.92 -4.55 -3.46
N TRP A 81 -12.80 -3.43 -4.18
CA TRP A 81 -11.91 -2.34 -3.79
C TRP A 81 -12.31 -1.77 -2.42
N SER A 82 -11.31 -1.36 -1.65
CA SER A 82 -11.47 -0.65 -0.39
C SER A 82 -10.43 0.46 -0.25
N ILE A 83 -10.65 1.41 0.65
CA ILE A 83 -9.68 2.49 0.91
C ILE A 83 -8.32 1.98 1.40
N ALA A 84 -8.27 0.78 1.98
CA ALA A 84 -7.02 0.14 2.35
C ALA A 84 -6.15 -0.20 1.13
N ASP A 85 -6.76 -0.41 -0.04
CA ASP A 85 -6.04 -0.66 -1.29
C ASP A 85 -5.25 0.57 -1.72
N THR A 86 -5.87 1.75 -1.66
CA THR A 86 -5.20 3.04 -1.94
C THR A 86 -4.09 3.32 -0.94
N ASP A 87 -4.34 3.11 0.36
CA ASP A 87 -3.31 3.33 1.39
C ASP A 87 -2.09 2.41 1.17
N LEU A 88 -2.31 1.14 0.86
CA LEU A 88 -1.22 0.18 0.60
C LEU A 88 -0.50 0.49 -0.71
N ALA A 89 -1.24 0.80 -1.79
CA ALA A 89 -0.66 1.15 -3.08
C ALA A 89 0.21 2.40 -2.98
N LEU A 90 -0.22 3.43 -2.23
CA LEU A 90 0.60 4.61 -1.96
C LEU A 90 1.89 4.24 -1.22
N MET A 91 1.82 3.38 -0.20
CA MET A 91 3.02 2.94 0.54
C MET A 91 3.99 2.16 -0.35
N LEU A 92 3.49 1.28 -1.23
CA LEU A 92 4.32 0.56 -2.20
C LEU A 92 4.91 1.51 -3.25
N ASN A 93 4.12 2.47 -3.76
CA ASN A 93 4.57 3.42 -4.78
C ASN A 93 5.67 4.36 -4.30
N ARG A 94 5.85 4.55 -3.00
CA ARG A 94 7.04 5.21 -2.44
C ARG A 94 8.35 4.53 -2.86
N LEU A 95 8.33 3.20 -3.02
CA LEU A 95 9.48 2.41 -3.45
C LEU A 95 9.50 2.22 -4.97
N VAL A 96 8.36 1.82 -5.55
CA VAL A 96 8.23 1.57 -6.99
C VAL A 96 8.61 2.80 -7.82
N LEU A 97 8.08 3.98 -7.48
CA LEU A 97 8.32 5.20 -8.25
C LEU A 97 9.70 5.83 -7.97
N ASN A 98 10.33 5.49 -6.84
CA ASN A 98 11.74 5.82 -6.64
C ASN A 98 12.64 5.01 -7.60
N GLY A 99 12.24 3.77 -7.91
CA GLY A 99 13.02 2.79 -8.66
C GLY A 99 13.74 1.79 -7.77
N ASP A 100 13.25 1.57 -6.54
CA ASP A 100 13.79 0.54 -5.65
C ASP A 100 13.36 -0.86 -6.13
N GLU A 101 14.11 -1.89 -5.74
CA GLU A 101 13.73 -3.27 -6.03
C GLU A 101 12.48 -3.65 -5.21
N VAL A 102 11.41 -4.00 -5.91
CA VAL A 102 10.12 -4.42 -5.34
C VAL A 102 9.69 -5.72 -6.01
N PRO A 103 9.15 -6.72 -5.27
CA PRO A 103 8.63 -7.94 -5.87
C PRO A 103 7.60 -7.66 -6.97
N ALA A 104 7.73 -8.32 -8.12
CA ALA A 104 6.92 -8.04 -9.31
C ALA A 104 5.40 -8.01 -9.05
N ALA A 105 4.87 -9.00 -8.31
CA ALA A 105 3.45 -9.03 -7.97
C ALA A 105 2.97 -7.80 -7.16
N LEU A 106 3.85 -7.20 -6.34
CA LEU A 106 3.53 -5.98 -5.60
C LEU A 106 3.65 -4.73 -6.47
N VAL A 107 4.55 -4.73 -7.46
CA VAL A 107 4.62 -3.69 -8.50
C VAL A 107 3.34 -3.70 -9.33
N ASP A 108 2.90 -4.87 -9.77
CA ASP A 108 1.68 -5.06 -10.56
C ASP A 108 0.45 -4.59 -9.79
N TYR A 109 0.33 -5.01 -8.52
CA TYR A 109 -0.73 -4.56 -7.63
C TYR A 109 -0.72 -3.04 -7.43
N ALA A 110 0.43 -2.44 -7.09
CA ALA A 110 0.53 -1.00 -6.84
C ALA A 110 0.21 -0.19 -8.11
N THR A 111 0.67 -0.66 -9.27
CA THR A 111 0.40 -0.04 -10.58
C THR A 111 -1.07 -0.12 -10.94
N PHE A 112 -1.69 -1.28 -10.76
CA PHE A 112 -3.13 -1.48 -11.00
C PHE A 112 -3.97 -0.55 -10.12
N GLN A 113 -3.70 -0.53 -8.81
CA GLN A 113 -4.44 0.32 -7.87
C GLN A 113 -4.26 1.82 -8.16
N TRP A 114 -3.12 2.23 -8.72
CA TRP A 114 -2.84 3.63 -9.06
C TRP A 114 -3.62 4.14 -10.28
N GLN A 115 -4.18 3.25 -11.09
CA GLN A 115 -5.04 3.61 -12.22
C GLN A 115 -6.48 3.95 -11.80
N ARG A 116 -6.83 3.75 -10.54
CA ARG A 116 -8.19 4.03 -10.03
C ARG A 116 -8.52 5.52 -10.20
N ALA A 117 -9.65 5.80 -10.84
CA ALA A 117 -10.18 7.15 -10.94
C ALA A 117 -10.47 7.73 -9.54
N SER A 118 -10.09 8.98 -9.34
CA SER A 118 -10.30 9.76 -8.11
C SER A 118 -11.69 10.38 -8.04
#